data_AF-A0A4V1V3F7-F1
#
_entry.id   AF-A0A4V1V3F7-F1
#
_cell.length_a   1.000
_cell.length_b   1.000
_cell.length_c   1.000
_cell.angle_alpha   90.00
_cell.angle_beta   90.00
_cell.angle_gamma   90.00
#
_symmetry.space_group_name_H-M   'P 1'
#
loop_
_entity.id
_entity.type
_entity.pdbx_description
1 polymer ?
#
loop_
_entity_poly.entity_id
_entity_poly.type
_entity_poly.pdbx_seq_one_letter_code
_entity_poly.pdbx_strand_id
1 'polypeptide(L)'
;AEAAMMFVWKRLNLKVSARHIIIFACVVAAFRWTAMSFAPPLPLLFGLQLLHSITFAMGYLGGIYFIANWTSEHIAAEAQGFSYVMQQTMSVVALLGMGWAYGALGHWAWVVLGGYSLVGALFVLLSLRIRPPTARRIEPETISVAEPAP
;
A
#
# COMPACT_ATOMS: atom_id res chain seq x y z
N ALA A 1 -14.75 7.45 5.54
CA ALA A 1 -14.95 6.74 4.24
C ALA A 1 -14.12 5.45 4.17
N GLU A 2 -12.92 5.48 4.75
CA GLU A 2 -11.93 4.42 4.93
C GLU A 2 -12.53 3.13 5.51
N ALA A 3 -13.22 3.22 6.65
CA ALA A 3 -13.86 2.06 7.29
C ALA A 3 -14.89 1.41 6.35
N ALA A 4 -15.75 2.22 5.72
CA ALA A 4 -16.72 1.73 4.73
C ALA A 4 -16.03 1.03 3.56
N MET A 5 -14.92 1.58 3.05
CA MET A 5 -14.12 0.96 2.00
C MET A 5 -13.53 -0.39 2.44
N MET A 6 -13.01 -0.49 3.67
CA MET A 6 -12.51 -1.76 4.23
C MET A 6 -13.63 -2.80 4.39
N PHE A 7 -14.83 -2.39 4.82
CA PHE A 7 -15.99 -3.27 4.90
C PHE A 7 -16.43 -3.77 3.53
N VAL A 8 -16.49 -2.88 2.54
CA VAL A 8 -16.81 -3.24 1.15
C VAL A 8 -15.77 -4.21 0.61
N TRP A 9 -14.48 -3.91 0.75
CA TRP A 9 -13.41 -4.78 0.27
C TRP A 9 -13.49 -6.21 0.82
N LYS A 10 -13.70 -6.34 2.15
CA LYS A 10 -13.87 -7.66 2.77
C LYS A 10 -15.04 -8.44 2.18
N ARG A 11 -16.12 -7.77 1.77
CA ARG A 11 -17.29 -8.39 1.14
C ARG A 11 -17.09 -8.75 -0.33
N LEU A 12 -16.20 -8.05 -1.05
CA LEU A 12 -15.93 -8.35 -2.46
C LEU A 12 -15.25 -9.71 -2.67
N ASN A 13 -14.64 -10.30 -1.62
CA ASN A 13 -14.04 -11.64 -1.62
C ASN A 13 -13.07 -11.89 -2.81
N LEU A 14 -12.38 -10.83 -3.26
CA LEU A 14 -11.50 -10.89 -4.42
C LEU A 14 -10.21 -11.62 -4.06
N LYS A 15 -9.86 -12.65 -4.85
CA LYS A 15 -8.61 -13.41 -4.69
C LYS A 15 -7.43 -12.66 -5.34
N VAL A 16 -7.05 -11.53 -4.77
CA VAL A 16 -5.94 -10.68 -5.26
C VAL A 16 -4.75 -10.79 -4.31
N SER A 17 -3.54 -10.93 -4.85
CA SER A 17 -2.34 -11.01 -4.01
C SER A 17 -2.03 -9.65 -3.36
N ALA A 18 -1.45 -9.69 -2.16
CA ALA A 18 -1.10 -8.51 -1.37
C ALA A 18 -0.34 -7.44 -2.19
N ARG A 19 0.63 -7.87 -2.99
CA ARG A 19 1.47 -6.99 -3.82
C ARG A 19 0.66 -6.26 -4.90
N HIS A 20 -0.31 -6.92 -5.54
CA HIS A 20 -1.18 -6.26 -6.52
C HIS A 20 -2.11 -5.23 -5.86
N ILE A 21 -2.58 -5.51 -4.64
CA ILE A 21 -3.39 -4.54 -3.85
C ILE A 21 -2.56 -3.28 -3.56
N ILE A 22 -1.29 -3.44 -3.18
CA ILE A 22 -0.38 -2.30 -2.94
C ILE A 22 -0.13 -1.51 -4.24
N ILE A 23 0.16 -2.18 -5.36
CA ILE A 23 0.36 -1.52 -6.66
C ILE A 23 -0.88 -0.71 -7.05
N PHE A 24 -2.08 -1.29 -6.88
CA PHE A 24 -3.33 -0.59 -7.14
C PHE A 24 -3.47 0.68 -6.28
N ALA A 25 -3.19 0.58 -4.97
CA ALA A 25 -3.20 1.73 -4.07
C ALA A 25 -2.23 2.84 -4.54
N CYS A 26 -1.01 2.46 -4.97
CA CYS A 26 -0.02 3.39 -5.50
C CYS A 26 -0.49 4.07 -6.80
N VAL A 27 -1.12 3.35 -7.72
CA VAL A 27 -1.64 3.93 -8.98
C VAL A 27 -2.79 4.90 -8.70
N VAL A 28 -3.72 4.55 -7.79
CA VAL A 28 -4.80 5.47 -7.38
C VAL A 28 -4.25 6.71 -6.69
N ALA A 29 -3.22 6.54 -5.85
CA ALA A 29 -2.54 7.67 -5.21
C ALA A 29 -1.82 8.56 -6.23
N ALA A 30 -1.14 7.98 -7.22
CA ALA A 30 -0.50 8.72 -8.29
C ALA A 30 -1.50 9.55 -9.08
N PHE A 31 -2.61 8.95 -9.51
CA PHE A 31 -3.71 9.66 -10.16
C PHE A 31 -4.24 10.80 -9.29
N ARG A 32 -4.52 10.54 -8.01
CA ARG A 32 -5.08 11.54 -7.09
C ARG A 32 -4.15 12.75 -6.93
N TRP A 33 -2.87 12.51 -6.65
CA TRP A 33 -1.91 13.58 -6.44
C TRP A 33 -1.61 14.35 -7.72
N THR A 34 -1.49 13.68 -8.87
CA THR A 34 -1.35 14.35 -10.16
C THR A 34 -2.61 15.17 -10.50
N ALA A 35 -3.81 14.68 -10.23
CA ALA A 35 -5.03 15.47 -10.44
C ALA A 35 -5.06 16.75 -9.56
N MET A 36 -4.50 16.68 -8.35
CA MET A 36 -4.38 17.82 -7.45
C MET A 36 -3.49 18.94 -8.02
N SER A 37 -2.55 18.62 -8.92
CA SER A 37 -1.68 19.63 -9.53
C SER A 37 -2.41 20.57 -10.49
N PHE A 38 -3.62 20.21 -10.95
CA PHE A 38 -4.40 21.05 -11.85
C PHE A 38 -5.28 22.09 -11.11
N ALA A 39 -5.05 22.28 -9.80
CA ALA A 39 -5.82 23.20 -8.95
C ALA A 39 -7.35 23.03 -9.14
N PRO A 40 -7.88 21.81 -8.96
CA PRO A 40 -9.27 21.50 -9.29
C PRO A 40 -10.27 22.30 -8.44
N PRO A 41 -11.47 22.59 -8.96
CA PRO A 41 -12.50 23.30 -8.21
C PRO A 41 -13.03 22.44 -7.04
N LEU A 42 -13.69 23.10 -6.08
CA LEU A 42 -14.13 22.49 -4.82
C LEU A 42 -14.92 21.18 -4.98
N PRO A 43 -15.88 21.03 -5.92
CA PRO A 43 -16.61 19.77 -6.09
C PRO A 43 -15.70 18.59 -6.46
N LEU A 44 -14.68 18.82 -7.30
CA LEU A 44 -13.74 17.79 -7.71
C LEU A 44 -12.78 17.44 -6.58
N LEU A 45 -12.43 18.39 -5.71
CA LEU A 45 -11.65 18.11 -4.49
C LEU A 45 -12.34 17.07 -3.61
N PHE A 46 -13.67 17.14 -3.41
CA PHE A 46 -14.38 16.10 -2.64
C PHE A 46 -14.18 14.71 -3.24
N GLY A 47 -14.33 14.58 -4.57
CA GLY A 47 -14.08 13.32 -5.26
C GLY A 47 -12.64 12.81 -5.07
N LEU A 48 -11.65 13.69 -5.25
CA LEU A 48 -10.24 13.36 -5.04
C LEU A 48 -9.93 12.99 -3.58
N GLN A 49 -10.57 13.63 -2.61
CA GLN A 49 -10.39 13.26 -1.21
C GLN A 49 -11.08 11.94 -0.86
N LEU A 50 -12.21 11.60 -1.49
CA LEU A 50 -12.82 10.28 -1.31
C LEU A 50 -11.92 9.14 -1.84
N LEU A 51 -11.11 9.38 -2.88
CA LEU A 51 -10.09 8.42 -3.32
C LEU A 51 -9.04 8.13 -2.23
N HIS A 52 -8.88 9.01 -1.22
CA HIS A 52 -8.05 8.71 -0.06
C HIS A 52 -8.47 7.41 0.62
N SER A 53 -9.78 7.19 0.77
CA SER A 53 -10.31 6.00 1.43
C SER A 53 -9.85 4.71 0.75
N ILE A 54 -9.74 4.72 -0.58
CA ILE A 54 -9.22 3.61 -1.39
C ILE A 54 -7.73 3.46 -1.12
N THR A 55 -6.94 4.53 -1.26
CA THR A 55 -5.48 4.47 -1.05
C THR A 55 -5.11 3.99 0.36
N PHE A 56 -5.81 4.47 1.39
CA PHE A 56 -5.62 4.06 2.77
C PHE A 56 -6.02 2.61 2.99
N ALA A 57 -7.25 2.23 2.62
CA ALA A 57 -7.74 0.87 2.85
C ALA A 57 -6.89 -0.17 2.12
N MET A 58 -6.59 0.06 0.84
CA MET A 58 -5.81 -0.87 0.02
C MET A 58 -4.35 -0.91 0.45
N GLY A 59 -3.74 0.24 0.76
CA GLY A 59 -2.38 0.29 1.30
C GLY A 59 -2.25 -0.47 2.62
N TYR A 60 -3.20 -0.26 3.54
CA TYR A 60 -3.25 -0.95 4.82
C TYR A 60 -3.44 -2.47 4.68
N LEU A 61 -4.48 -2.90 3.95
CA LEU A 61 -4.77 -4.32 3.74
C LEU A 61 -3.65 -5.02 2.97
N GLY A 62 -3.12 -4.38 1.93
CA GLY A 62 -1.98 -4.88 1.18
C GLY A 62 -0.75 -5.07 2.06
N GLY A 63 -0.44 -4.10 2.94
CA GLY A 63 0.66 -4.19 3.91
C GLY A 63 0.48 -5.33 4.91
N ILE A 64 -0.69 -5.43 5.54
CA ILE A 64 -0.96 -6.51 6.52
C ILE A 64 -0.93 -7.88 5.85
N TYR A 65 -1.57 -8.04 4.68
CA TYR A 65 -1.52 -9.31 3.96
C TYR A 65 -0.11 -9.66 3.49
N PHE A 66 0.70 -8.67 3.13
CA PHE A 66 2.09 -8.93 2.77
C PHE A 66 2.89 -9.45 3.96
N ILE A 67 2.80 -8.78 5.11
CA ILE A 67 3.50 -9.18 6.34
C ILE A 67 3.03 -10.57 6.80
N ALA A 68 1.72 -10.79 6.85
CA ALA A 68 1.16 -12.09 7.26
C ALA A 68 1.62 -13.26 6.37
N ASN A 69 1.88 -13.01 5.07
CA ASN A 69 2.33 -14.04 4.14
C ASN A 69 3.85 -14.30 4.19
N TRP A 70 4.65 -13.41 4.80
CA TRP A 70 6.11 -13.43 4.74
C TRP A 70 6.79 -13.43 6.11
N THR A 71 6.01 -13.51 7.18
CA THR A 71 6.48 -13.44 8.57
C THR A 71 5.88 -14.60 9.36
N SER A 72 6.65 -15.18 10.30
CA SER A 72 6.13 -16.20 11.23
C SER A 72 5.44 -15.53 12.42
N GLU A 73 4.55 -16.26 13.09
CA GLU A 73 3.77 -15.74 14.22
C GLU A 73 4.66 -15.20 15.35
N HIS A 74 5.80 -15.84 15.60
CA HIS A 74 6.76 -15.46 16.65
C HIS A 74 7.37 -14.06 16.45
N ILE A 75 7.42 -13.54 15.22
CA ILE A 75 7.98 -12.21 14.91
C ILE A 75 6.97 -11.28 14.22
N ALA A 76 5.69 -11.65 14.20
CA ALA A 76 4.65 -10.88 13.51
C ALA A 76 4.47 -9.47 14.07
N ALA A 77 4.51 -9.33 15.40
CA ALA A 77 4.39 -8.03 16.06
C ALA A 77 5.59 -7.11 15.75
N GLU A 78 6.81 -7.66 15.76
CA GLU A 78 8.03 -6.93 15.42
C GLU A 78 8.01 -6.45 13.96
N ALA A 79 7.60 -7.32 13.03
CA ALA A 79 7.50 -6.97 11.62
C ALA A 79 6.45 -5.88 11.35
N GLN A 80 5.29 -5.94 12.01
CA GLN A 80 4.27 -4.89 11.95
C GLN A 80 4.80 -3.56 12.52
N GLY A 81 5.46 -3.60 13.68
CA GLY A 81 6.07 -2.43 14.29
C GLY A 81 7.13 -1.79 13.39
N PHE A 82 8.04 -2.57 12.81
CA PHE A 82 9.04 -2.09 11.87
C PHE A 82 8.40 -1.47 10.61
N SER A 83 7.38 -2.13 10.04
CA SER A 83 6.64 -1.60 8.90
C SER A 83 5.97 -0.27 9.23
N TYR A 84 5.42 -0.12 10.43
CA TYR A 84 4.81 1.13 10.87
C TYR A 84 5.86 2.26 10.96
N VAL A 85 7.00 1.99 11.58
CA VAL A 85 8.11 2.97 11.66
C VAL A 85 8.55 3.40 10.26
N MET A 86 8.75 2.46 9.34
CA MET A 86 9.09 2.76 7.95
C MET A 86 8.03 3.62 7.26
N GLN A 87 6.74 3.32 7.45
CA GLN A 87 5.67 4.17 6.93
C GLN A 87 5.74 5.59 7.48
N GLN A 88 5.99 5.77 8.79
CA GLN A 88 6.11 7.10 9.38
C GLN A 88 7.34 7.85 8.90
N THR A 89 8.49 7.19 8.76
CA THR A 89 9.70 7.79 8.17
C THR A 89 9.41 8.29 6.76
N MET A 90 8.73 7.48 5.95
CA MET A 90 8.31 7.83 4.60
C MET A 90 7.33 9.02 4.57
N SER A 91 6.40 9.11 5.53
CA SER A 91 5.53 10.29 5.70
C SER A 91 6.32 11.57 6.01
N VAL A 92 7.35 11.48 6.87
CA VAL A 92 8.23 12.63 7.19
C VAL A 92 9.02 13.07 5.96
N VAL A 93 9.58 12.13 5.19
CA VAL A 93 10.29 12.43 3.93
C VAL A 93 9.35 13.14 2.95
N ALA A 94 8.13 12.65 2.78
CA ALA A 94 7.14 13.27 1.90
C ALA A 94 6.76 14.68 2.38
N LEU A 95 6.54 14.89 3.68
CA LEU A 95 6.20 16.19 4.25
C LEU A 95 7.31 17.23 4.05
N LEU A 96 8.55 16.90 4.43
CA LEU A 96 9.69 17.81 4.28
C LEU A 96 10.01 18.07 2.80
N GLY A 97 9.99 17.01 1.98
CA GLY A 97 10.21 17.12 0.54
C GLY A 97 9.16 17.98 -0.15
N MET A 98 7.89 17.89 0.28
CA MET A 98 6.80 18.70 -0.26
C MET A 98 6.97 20.18 0.06
N GLY A 99 7.47 20.54 1.25
CA GLY A 99 7.75 21.94 1.59
C GLY A 99 8.72 22.60 0.61
N TRP A 100 9.82 21.90 0.30
CA TRP A 100 10.77 22.37 -0.72
C TRP A 100 10.18 22.37 -2.13
N ALA A 101 9.50 21.29 -2.53
CA ALA A 101 8.90 21.16 -3.85
C ALA A 101 7.86 22.26 -4.13
N TYR A 102 7.03 22.60 -3.14
CA TYR A 102 6.04 23.66 -3.27
C TYR A 102 6.68 25.04 -3.42
N GLY A 103 7.80 25.30 -2.74
CA GLY A 103 8.58 26.54 -2.91
C GLY A 103 9.12 26.70 -4.34
N ALA A 104 9.50 25.60 -5.00
CA ALA A 104 10.06 25.63 -6.35
C ALA A 104 9.02 25.54 -7.48
N LEU A 105 7.93 24.79 -7.27
CA LEU A 105 6.99 24.38 -8.31
C LEU A 105 5.57 24.91 -8.10
N GLY A 106 5.27 25.51 -6.94
CA GLY A 106 3.92 25.88 -6.54
C GLY A 106 2.97 24.68 -6.59
N HIS A 107 1.81 24.86 -7.20
CA HIS A 107 0.80 23.81 -7.34
C HIS A 107 1.29 22.57 -8.13
N TRP A 108 2.32 22.69 -8.98
CA TRP A 108 2.89 21.52 -9.66
C TRP A 108 3.61 20.57 -8.70
N ALA A 109 3.94 20.98 -7.47
CA ALA A 109 4.56 20.10 -6.48
C ALA A 109 3.75 18.84 -6.19
N TRP A 110 2.43 18.85 -6.40
CA TRP A 110 1.60 17.65 -6.24
C TRP A 110 2.00 16.50 -7.19
N VAL A 111 2.59 16.79 -8.36
CA VAL A 111 3.11 15.73 -9.24
C VAL A 111 4.30 14.98 -8.63
N VAL A 112 5.04 15.63 -7.72
CA VAL A 112 6.14 14.99 -6.98
C VAL A 112 5.60 13.88 -6.08
N LEU A 113 4.47 14.10 -5.41
CA LEU A 113 3.78 13.06 -4.63
C LEU A 113 3.16 11.97 -5.53
N GLY A 114 2.76 12.34 -6.74
CA GLY A 114 2.38 11.38 -7.79
C GLY A 114 3.53 10.45 -8.13
N GLY A 115 4.70 11.01 -8.45
CA GLY A 115 5.93 10.26 -8.71
C GLY A 115 6.39 9.42 -7.51
N TYR A 116 6.33 9.97 -6.30
CA TYR A 116 6.63 9.28 -5.06
C TYR A 116 5.77 8.01 -4.88
N SER A 117 4.48 8.09 -5.23
CA SER A 117 3.58 6.94 -5.19
C SER A 117 3.98 5.87 -6.23
N LEU A 118 4.42 6.29 -7.42
CA LEU A 118 4.91 5.38 -8.46
C LEU A 118 6.25 4.72 -8.12
N VAL A 119 7.13 5.40 -7.37
CA VAL A 119 8.35 4.79 -6.82
C VAL A 119 7.99 3.64 -5.87
N GLY A 120 6.96 3.82 -5.03
CA GLY A 120 6.42 2.74 -4.21
C GLY A 120 5.94 1.54 -5.05
N ALA A 121 5.18 1.79 -6.13
CA ALA A 121 4.77 0.73 -7.05
C ALA A 121 5.98 0.03 -7.70
N LEU A 122 7.00 0.80 -8.11
CA LEU A 122 8.23 0.27 -8.67
C LEU A 122 8.93 -0.67 -7.69
N PHE A 123 9.06 -0.32 -6.41
CA PHE A 123 9.66 -1.22 -5.41
C PHE A 123 8.88 -2.53 -5.27
N VAL A 124 7.54 -2.48 -5.34
CA VAL A 124 6.73 -3.71 -5.32
C VAL A 124 6.93 -4.54 -6.59
N LEU A 125 7.03 -3.90 -7.77
CA LEU A 125 7.33 -4.59 -9.02
C LEU A 125 8.72 -5.24 -9.00
N LEU A 126 9.73 -4.55 -8.47
CA LEU A 126 11.07 -5.10 -8.26
C LEU A 126 11.02 -6.28 -7.27
N SER A 127 10.22 -6.20 -6.22
CA SER A 127 10.04 -7.32 -5.27
C SER A 127 9.44 -8.57 -5.94
N LEU A 128 8.54 -8.39 -6.92
CA LEU A 128 7.98 -9.47 -7.74
C LEU A 128 9.03 -10.12 -8.63
N ARG A 129 9.99 -9.34 -9.14
CA ARG A 129 11.10 -9.85 -9.93
C ARG A 129 12.10 -10.63 -9.08
N ILE A 130 12.40 -10.15 -7.87
CA ILE A 130 13.39 -10.78 -6.97
C ILE A 130 12.81 -12.05 -6.33
N ARG A 131 11.54 -12.02 -5.92
CA ARG A 131 10.84 -13.18 -5.33
C ARG A 131 9.49 -13.38 -6.03
N PRO A 132 9.45 -14.19 -7.11
CA PRO A 132 8.21 -14.55 -7.78
C PRO A 132 7.22 -15.17 -6.79
N PRO A 133 5.90 -15.04 -7.01
CA PRO A 133 4.91 -15.73 -6.19
C PRO A 133 5.19 -17.23 -6.20
N THR A 134 5.54 -17.80 -5.04
CA THR A 134 5.70 -19.25 -4.93
C THR A 134 4.34 -19.88 -5.22
N ALA A 135 4.25 -20.69 -6.27
CA ALA A 135 3.09 -21.54 -6.56
C ALA A 135 3.04 -22.69 -5.54
N ARG A 136 2.96 -22.39 -4.24
CA ARG A 136 2.79 -23.44 -3.23
C ARG A 136 1.32 -23.85 -3.27
N ARG A 137 1.02 -24.88 -4.06
CA ARG A 137 -0.17 -25.70 -3.83
C ARG A 137 -0.01 -26.27 -2.41
N ILE A 138 -0.90 -25.91 -1.48
CA ILE A 138 -0.96 -26.61 -0.20
C ILE A 138 -1.49 -28.00 -0.53
N GLU A 139 -0.59 -28.97 -0.59
CA GLU A 139 -0.93 -30.37 -0.76
C GLU A 139 -1.37 -30.90 0.62
N PRO A 140 -2.53 -31.57 0.73
CA PRO A 140 -3.08 -32.07 1.99
C PRO A 140 -2.09 -32.89 2.83
N GLU A 141 -1.10 -33.51 2.17
CA GLU A 141 -0.07 -34.34 2.79
C GLU A 141 0.86 -33.57 3.73
N THR A 142 1.01 -32.25 3.53
CA THR A 142 1.87 -31.40 4.39
C THR A 142 1.22 -30.99 5.71
N ILE A 143 -0.07 -31.32 5.93
CA ILE A 143 -0.80 -31.03 7.17
C ILE A 143 -0.64 -32.17 8.21
N SER A 144 -0.04 -33.31 7.85
CA SER A 144 -0.04 -34.52 8.69
C SER A 144 1.27 -34.82 9.45
N VAL A 145 2.29 -33.96 9.45
CA VAL A 145 3.58 -34.28 10.10
C VAL A 145 4.06 -33.17 11.06
N ALA A 146 3.14 -32.66 11.88
CA ALA A 146 3.53 -32.17 13.19
C ALA A 146 3.42 -33.36 14.15
N GLU A 147 4.47 -34.17 14.21
CA GLU A 147 4.63 -35.16 15.26
C GLU A 147 4.63 -34.41 16.62
N PRO A 148 3.80 -34.81 17.60
CA PRO A 148 3.78 -34.14 18.90
C PRO A 148 5.18 -34.23 19.51
N ALA A 149 5.73 -33.07 19.89
CA ALA A 149 7.05 -32.97 20.48
C ALA A 149 7.18 -33.89 21.72
N PRO A 150 8.36 -34.51 21.95
CA PRO A 150 8.62 -35.37 23.11
C PRO A 150 8.60 -34.62 24.44
#